data_AF-A0A540KDP7-F1
#
_entry.id   AF-A0A540KDP7-F1
#
_cell.length_a   1.000
_cell.length_b   1.000
_cell.length_c   1.000
_cell.angle_alpha   90.00
_cell.angle_beta   90.00
_cell.angle_gamma   90.00
#
_symmetry.space_group_name_H-M   'P 1'
#
loop_
_entity.id
_entity.type
_entity.pdbx_description
1 polymer ?
#
loop_
_entity_poly.entity_id
_entity_poly.type
_entity_poly.pdbx_seq_one_letter_code
_entity_poly.pdbx_strand_id
1 'polypeptide(L)'
;MTQKITITWDPRHCAAATKEQHSALATDVGSVIRSHCPLRWKSWRTLPQETKDAVLYELSHHYELSNLDSNQMEYINDLCSSRFTQWKSDLHKHY
;
A
#
# COMPACT_ATOMS: atom_id res chain seq x y z
N MET A 1 -13.09 7.56 18.36
CA MET A 1 -11.64 7.43 18.11
C MET A 1 -11.38 6.00 17.70
N THR A 2 -11.14 5.76 16.42
CA THR A 2 -10.79 4.42 15.93
C THR A 2 -9.35 4.15 16.33
N GLN A 3 -9.08 3.08 17.08
CA GLN A 3 -7.71 2.65 17.33
C GLN A 3 -7.10 2.21 16.01
N LYS A 4 -5.98 2.82 15.64
CA LYS A 4 -5.23 2.45 14.43
C LYS A 4 -4.43 1.18 14.70
N ILE A 5 -4.23 0.40 13.64
CA ILE A 5 -3.49 -0.86 13.69
C ILE A 5 -2.00 -0.55 13.62
N THR A 6 -1.26 -0.93 14.66
CA THR A 6 0.20 -0.88 14.64
C THR A 6 0.75 -2.05 13.85
N ILE A 7 1.55 -1.76 12.82
CA ILE A 7 2.28 -2.78 12.06
C ILE A 7 3.47 -3.21 12.91
N THR A 8 3.56 -4.50 13.20
CA THR A 8 4.76 -5.08 13.81
C THR A 8 5.78 -5.31 12.72
N TRP A 9 7.02 -4.86 12.90
CA TRP A 9 8.08 -4.94 11.90
C TRP A 9 9.10 -6.03 12.23
N ASP A 10 9.50 -6.81 11.23
CA ASP A 10 10.60 -7.75 11.33
C ASP A 10 11.93 -7.00 11.14
N PRO A 11 12.79 -6.92 12.17
CA PRO A 11 14.06 -6.21 12.09
C PRO A 11 15.08 -6.84 11.13
N ARG A 12 14.88 -8.10 10.70
CA ARG A 12 15.76 -8.80 9.74
C ARG A 12 15.30 -8.64 8.31
N HIS A 13 13.99 -8.58 8.09
CA HIS A 13 13.39 -8.63 6.75
C HIS A 13 12.76 -7.31 6.30
N CYS A 14 12.79 -6.26 7.13
CA CYS A 14 12.24 -4.94 6.81
C CYS A 14 10.79 -5.01 6.27
N ALA A 15 9.99 -5.89 6.87
CA ALA A 15 8.63 -6.23 6.42
C ALA A 15 7.70 -6.40 7.63
N ALA A 16 6.40 -6.57 7.37
CA ALA A 16 5.46 -6.94 8.43
C ALA A 16 5.89 -8.27 9.08
N ALA A 17 5.88 -8.33 10.41
CA ALA A 17 6.43 -9.44 11.19
C ALA A 17 5.64 -10.74 11.03
N THR A 18 4.36 -10.64 10.68
CA THR A 18 3.46 -11.80 10.50
C THR A 18 2.90 -11.83 9.08
N LYS A 19 2.64 -13.05 8.59
CA LYS A 19 2.01 -13.25 7.28
C LYS A 19 0.58 -12.73 7.27
N GLU A 20 -0.08 -12.78 8.41
CA GLU A 20 -1.43 -12.29 8.63
C GLU A 20 -1.47 -10.76 8.50
N GLN A 21 -0.57 -10.03 9.16
CA GLN A 21 -0.45 -8.57 9.01
C GLN A 21 -0.06 -8.18 7.58
N HIS A 22 0.88 -8.90 6.96
CA HIS A 22 1.23 -8.67 5.56
C HIS A 22 -0.01 -8.82 4.65
N SER A 23 -0.77 -9.90 4.81
CA SER A 23 -1.93 -10.20 3.96
C SER A 23 -3.07 -9.21 4.16
N ALA A 24 -3.34 -8.82 5.42
CA ALA A 24 -4.35 -7.80 5.73
C ALA A 24 -3.98 -6.45 5.11
N LEU A 25 -2.75 -5.99 5.36
CA LEU A 25 -2.24 -4.74 4.80
C LEU A 25 -2.29 -4.74 3.27
N ALA A 26 -1.87 -5.84 2.64
CA ALA A 26 -1.86 -5.94 1.19
C ALA A 26 -3.28 -5.97 0.59
N THR A 27 -4.27 -6.46 1.33
CA THR A 27 -5.68 -6.43 0.94
C THR A 27 -6.21 -5.00 0.99
N ASP A 28 -5.95 -4.29 2.09
CA ASP A 28 -6.37 -2.90 2.28
C ASP A 28 -5.71 -1.96 1.28
N VAL A 29 -4.39 -2.08 1.08
CA VAL A 29 -3.64 -1.35 0.03
C VAL A 29 -4.25 -1.59 -1.35
N GLY A 30 -4.57 -2.85 -1.66
CA GLY A 30 -5.23 -3.18 -2.93
C GLY A 30 -6.61 -2.56 -3.07
N SER A 31 -7.36 -2.39 -1.98
CA SER A 31 -8.66 -1.71 -1.96
C SER A 31 -8.51 -0.20 -2.19
N VAL A 32 -7.62 0.44 -1.42
CA VAL A 32 -7.35 1.88 -1.49
C VAL A 32 -6.82 2.29 -2.87
N ILE A 33 -5.91 1.50 -3.45
CA ILE A 33 -5.40 1.74 -4.81
C ILE A 33 -6.53 1.70 -5.84
N ARG A 34 -7.43 0.72 -5.74
CA ARG A 34 -8.55 0.58 -6.68
C ARG A 34 -9.52 1.76 -6.62
N SER A 35 -9.72 2.37 -5.45
CA SER A 35 -10.63 3.52 -5.31
C SER A 35 -9.95 4.85 -5.66
N HIS A 36 -8.65 5.00 -5.44
CA HIS A 36 -7.96 6.29 -5.56
C HIS A 36 -7.08 6.44 -6.81
N CYS A 37 -6.63 5.34 -7.44
CA CYS A 37 -5.71 5.42 -8.57
C CYS A 37 -6.46 5.42 -9.92
N PRO A 38 -6.31 6.46 -10.76
CA PRO A 38 -6.93 6.47 -12.08
C PRO A 38 -6.33 5.41 -13.02
N LEU A 39 -7.18 4.74 -13.81
CA LEU A 39 -6.78 3.72 -14.79
C LEU A 39 -5.81 4.20 -15.88
N ARG A 40 -5.74 5.52 -16.12
CA ARG A 40 -4.91 6.11 -17.17
C ARG A 40 -3.40 5.92 -16.96
N TRP A 41 -2.98 5.60 -15.75
CA TRP A 41 -1.55 5.52 -15.41
C TRP A 41 -0.95 4.16 -15.75
N LYS A 42 0.30 4.17 -16.23
CA LYS A 42 0.97 2.95 -16.69
C LYS A 42 1.55 2.13 -15.53
N SER A 43 2.08 2.79 -14.50
CA SER A 43 2.74 2.17 -13.35
C SER A 43 2.60 3.03 -12.09
N TRP A 44 2.84 2.43 -10.92
CA TRP A 44 2.93 3.15 -9.66
C TRP A 44 3.99 4.26 -9.68
N ARG A 45 5.16 4.00 -10.28
CA ARG A 45 6.25 4.97 -10.39
C ARG A 45 5.82 6.24 -11.12
N THR A 46 4.97 6.11 -12.14
CA THR A 46 4.47 7.23 -12.98
C THR A 46 3.27 7.98 -12.38
N LEU A 47 2.73 7.53 -11.25
CA LEU A 47 1.64 8.26 -10.59
C LEU A 47 2.14 9.61 -10.07
N PRO A 48 1.29 10.67 -10.16
CA PRO A 48 1.55 11.93 -9.48
C PRO A 48 1.75 11.72 -7.98
N GLN A 49 2.63 12.53 -7.38
CA GLN A 49 2.89 12.46 -5.94
C GLN A 49 1.60 12.68 -5.13
N GLU A 50 0.75 13.61 -5.55
CA GLU A 50 -0.57 13.87 -4.93
C GLU A 50 -1.44 12.61 -4.82
N THR A 51 -1.42 11.73 -5.83
CA THR A 51 -2.18 10.47 -5.78
C THR A 51 -1.56 9.48 -4.81
N LYS A 52 -0.22 9.42 -4.74
CA LYS A 52 0.49 8.56 -3.78
C LYS A 52 0.23 9.03 -2.35
N ASP A 53 0.26 10.34 -2.13
CA ASP A 53 -0.01 10.97 -0.84
C ASP A 53 -1.46 10.72 -0.42
N ALA A 54 -2.43 10.78 -1.34
CA ALA A 54 -3.81 10.41 -1.06
C ALA A 54 -3.96 8.95 -0.64
N VAL A 55 -3.29 8.02 -1.34
CA VAL A 55 -3.29 6.58 -0.96
C VAL A 55 -2.70 6.38 0.44
N LEU A 56 -1.58 7.04 0.75
CA LEU A 56 -0.94 6.96 2.06
C LEU A 56 -1.80 7.61 3.16
N TYR A 57 -2.45 8.73 2.86
CA TYR A 57 -3.35 9.42 3.76
C TYR A 57 -4.53 8.52 4.14
N GLU A 58 -5.16 7.86 3.17
CA GLU A 58 -6.24 6.91 3.41
C GLU A 58 -5.77 5.72 4.26
N LEU A 59 -4.62 5.12 3.94
CA LEU A 59 -4.04 4.05 4.76
C LEU A 59 -3.74 4.50 6.19
N SER A 60 -3.36 5.77 6.39
CA SER A 60 -3.06 6.33 7.71
C SER A 60 -4.28 6.43 8.64
N HIS A 61 -5.51 6.31 8.12
CA HIS A 61 -6.71 6.23 8.95
C HIS A 61 -6.84 4.87 9.63
N HIS A 62 -6.27 3.82 9.02
CA HIS A 62 -6.39 2.44 9.46
C HIS A 62 -5.11 1.94 10.15
N TYR A 63 -3.94 2.43 9.71
CA TYR A 63 -2.63 1.99 10.17
C TYR A 63 -1.82 3.14 10.76
N GLU A 64 -0.95 2.83 11.72
CA GLU A 64 0.02 3.81 12.21
C GLU A 64 1.22 3.95 11.28
N LEU A 65 1.17 5.00 10.45
CA LEU A 65 2.19 5.32 9.43
C LEU A 65 2.99 6.60 9.75
N SER A 66 2.76 7.22 10.90
CA SER A 66 3.36 8.53 11.27
C SER A 66 4.84 8.46 11.65
N ASN A 67 5.35 7.28 12.02
CA ASN A 67 6.72 7.08 12.51
C ASN A 67 7.48 5.99 11.73
N LEU A 68 7.22 5.87 10.43
CA LEU A 68 7.93 4.90 9.59
C LEU A 68 9.36 5.36 9.32
N ASP A 69 10.32 4.45 9.48
CA ASP A 69 11.67 4.64 8.96
C ASP A 69 11.71 4.46 7.43
N SER A 70 12.85 4.75 6.82
CA SER A 70 13.02 4.67 5.36
C SER A 70 12.76 3.26 4.80
N ASN A 71 13.16 2.21 5.52
CA ASN A 71 12.97 0.82 5.07
C ASN A 71 11.50 0.42 5.16
N GLN A 72 10.82 0.81 6.24
CA GLN A 72 9.39 0.57 6.42
C GLN A 72 8.57 1.32 5.36
N MET A 73 8.95 2.56 5.06
CA MET A 73 8.32 3.36 4.00
C MET A 73 8.56 2.77 2.61
N GLU A 74 9.75 2.24 2.36
CA GLU A 74 10.07 1.51 1.12
C GLU A 74 9.20 0.26 0.97
N TYR A 75 9.06 -0.54 2.03
CA TYR A 75 8.18 -1.71 2.03
C TYR A 75 6.72 -1.36 1.71
N ILE A 76 6.17 -0.30 2.30
CA ILE A 76 4.80 0.16 1.98
C ILE A 76 4.71 0.58 0.50
N ASN A 77 5.70 1.31 -0.01
CA ASN A 77 5.72 1.73 -1.41
C ASN A 77 5.82 0.53 -2.37
N ASP A 78 6.63 -0.47 -2.06
CA ASP A 78 6.75 -1.70 -2.83
C ASP A 78 5.45 -2.49 -2.83
N LEU A 79 4.77 -2.55 -1.68
CA LEU A 79 3.46 -3.17 -1.57
C LEU A 79 2.42 -2.45 -2.43
N CYS A 80 2.40 -1.12 -2.42
CA CYS A 80 1.55 -0.32 -3.29
C CYS A 80 1.85 -0.56 -4.77
N SER A 81 3.14 -0.59 -5.14
CA SER A 81 3.59 -0.84 -6.51
C SER A 81 3.16 -2.22 -7.01
N SER A 82 3.33 -3.25 -6.17
CA SER A 82 2.93 -4.63 -6.46
C SER A 82 1.42 -4.74 -6.64
N ARG A 83 0.63 -4.17 -5.72
CA ARG A 83 -0.85 -4.22 -5.80
C ARG A 83 -1.41 -3.41 -6.96
N PHE A 84 -0.81 -2.27 -7.30
CA PHE A 84 -1.18 -1.52 -8.51
C PHE A 84 -0.94 -2.35 -9.78
N THR A 85 0.23 -2.98 -9.89
CA THR A 85 0.60 -3.81 -11.05
C THR A 85 -0.32 -5.03 -11.18
N GLN A 86 -0.63 -5.68 -10.05
CA GLN A 86 -1.56 -6.79 -10.02
C GLN A 86 -2.97 -6.38 -10.47
N TRP A 87 -3.50 -5.30 -9.91
CA TRP A 87 -4.83 -4.79 -10.30
C TRP A 87 -4.91 -4.47 -11.79
N LYS A 88 -3.89 -3.82 -12.35
CA LYS A 88 -3.79 -3.54 -13.79
C LYS A 88 -3.77 -4.82 -14.63
N SER A 89 -2.98 -5.81 -14.20
CA SER A 89 -2.89 -7.10 -14.88
C SER A 89 -4.23 -7.83 -14.88
N ASP A 90 -4.93 -7.82 -13.74
CA ASP A 90 -6.23 -8.47 -13.61
C ASP A 90 -7.29 -7.78 -14.46
N LEU A 91 -7.26 -6.44 -14.60
CA LEU A 91 -8.14 -5.74 -15.55
C LEU A 91 -7.92 -6.15 -17.00
N HIS A 92 -6.67 -6.32 -17.45
CA HIS A 92 -6.36 -6.78 -18.81
C HIS A 92 -6.79 -8.23 -19.08
N LYS A 93 -7.10 -9.03 -18.05
CA LYS A 93 -7.65 -10.38 -18.25
C LYS A 93 -9.16 -10.38 -18.47
N HIS A 94 -9.82 -9.31 -18.04
CA HIS A 94 -11.28 -9.20 -18.06
C HIS A 94 -11.81 -8.31 -19.20
N TYR A 95 -10.95 -7.51 -19.83
CA TYR A 95 -11.25 -6.62 -20.96
C TYR A 95 -10.22 -6.80 -22.06
#